data_AF-A0A4D6H013-F1
#
_entry.id   AF-A0A4D6H013-F1
#
_cell.length_a   1.000
_cell.length_b   1.000
_cell.length_c   1.000
_cell.angle_alpha   90.00
_cell.angle_beta   90.00
_cell.angle_gamma   90.00
#
_symmetry.space_group_name_H-M   'P 1'
#
loop_
_entity.id
_entity.type
_entity.pdbx_description
1 polymer ?
#
loop_
_entity_poly.entity_id
_entity_poly.type
_entity_poly.pdbx_seq_one_letter_code
_entity_poly.pdbx_strand_id
1 'polypeptide(L)'
;MRVPSPPAGYDVSKVVGGSTPNCVRTVGFDRQSNHIPRFIVQLHYQTGVNPVQWEAIARIDHNETAALGHDIYQEGLHIDTARRSQPPVKLRPSHSPLPTSRGKVIRSCTDYLDANADYFIDVYEGRITPGSPPRWPDGGSTPPTFIHSWDLTERMSQEPPAEDPLSTDELTELLAEAEGTTPEAIERGAAEIEIAPPSEANVVDE
;
A
#
# COMPACT_ATOMS: atom_id res chain seq x y z
N MET A 1 14.26 -11.51 9.45
CA MET A 1 13.68 -11.33 8.10
C MET A 1 14.32 -10.09 7.51
N ARG A 2 14.77 -10.09 6.25
CA ARG A 2 15.11 -8.84 5.58
C ARG A 2 13.81 -8.25 5.07
N VAL A 3 13.36 -7.16 5.66
CA VAL A 3 12.24 -6.35 5.19
C VAL A 3 12.69 -5.55 3.95
N PRO A 4 11.76 -5.13 3.06
CA PRO A 4 12.11 -4.26 1.94
C PRO A 4 12.72 -2.95 2.43
N SER A 5 13.55 -2.34 1.59
CA SER A 5 14.08 -0.99 1.85
C SER A 5 12.94 0.02 1.87
N PRO A 6 12.94 1.00 2.80
CA PRO A 6 12.04 2.14 2.73
C PRO A 6 12.19 2.93 1.42
N PRO A 7 11.20 3.75 1.03
CA PRO A 7 11.25 4.52 -0.21
C PRO A 7 12.38 5.54 -0.13
N ALA A 8 13.19 5.67 -1.18
CA ALA A 8 14.32 6.59 -1.17
C ALA A 8 13.88 8.01 -1.55
N GLY A 9 14.64 9.00 -1.06
CA GLY A 9 14.49 10.40 -1.48
C GLY A 9 13.33 11.16 -0.84
N TYR A 10 12.84 10.73 0.32
CA TYR A 10 11.87 11.44 1.15
C TYR A 10 12.52 11.86 2.47
N ASP A 11 12.01 12.92 3.10
CA ASP A 11 12.50 13.37 4.42
C ASP A 11 12.25 12.30 5.51
N VAL A 12 11.10 11.63 5.44
CA VAL A 12 10.73 10.51 6.31
C VAL A 12 10.44 9.29 5.45
N SER A 13 11.11 8.18 5.74
CA SER A 13 10.91 6.89 5.06
C SER A 13 10.91 5.74 6.06
N LYS A 14 9.84 4.95 6.08
CA LYS A 14 9.64 3.88 7.06
C LYS A 14 9.07 2.62 6.44
N VAL A 15 9.43 1.47 7.02
CA VAL A 15 8.69 0.21 6.85
C VAL A 15 7.61 0.17 7.91
N VAL A 16 6.40 -0.24 7.54
CA VAL A 16 5.22 -0.29 8.40
C VAL A 16 4.67 -1.72 8.38
N GLY A 17 4.60 -2.34 9.56
CA GLY A 17 4.06 -3.68 9.79
C GLY A 17 2.57 -3.76 9.51
N GLY A 18 2.04 -4.98 9.34
CA GLY A 18 0.64 -5.17 8.90
C GLY A 18 -0.01 -6.43 9.37
N SER A 19 -1.26 -6.56 8.96
CA SER A 19 -2.12 -7.67 9.34
C SER A 19 -1.78 -8.95 8.57
N THR A 20 -1.33 -8.81 7.31
CA THR A 20 -0.96 -9.95 6.46
C THR A 20 0.52 -10.31 6.61
N PRO A 21 0.87 -11.54 7.05
CA PRO A 21 2.25 -11.90 7.42
C PRO A 21 3.25 -11.89 6.26
N ASN A 22 2.78 -12.05 5.03
CA ASN A 22 3.62 -12.02 3.82
C ASN A 22 3.61 -10.63 3.14
N CYS A 23 3.06 -9.62 3.81
CA CYS A 23 3.02 -8.26 3.33
C CYS A 23 3.58 -7.27 4.35
N VAL A 24 4.21 -6.23 3.83
CA VAL A 24 4.53 -5.03 4.60
C VAL A 24 4.19 -3.81 3.78
N ARG A 25 4.02 -2.64 4.41
CA ARG A 25 3.98 -1.39 3.66
C ARG A 25 5.27 -0.64 3.84
N THR A 26 5.57 0.21 2.87
CA THR A 26 6.58 1.24 3.03
C THR A 26 5.94 2.59 2.77
N VAL A 27 6.27 3.56 3.62
CA VAL A 27 5.73 4.91 3.54
C VAL A 27 6.90 5.88 3.43
N GLY A 28 6.83 6.82 2.49
CA GLY A 28 7.77 7.91 2.33
C GLY A 28 7.01 9.23 2.22
N PHE A 29 7.44 10.29 2.89
CA PHE A 29 6.85 11.62 2.75
C PHE A 29 7.83 12.75 3.09
N ASP A 30 7.62 13.90 2.47
CA ASP A 30 8.38 15.13 2.75
C ASP A 30 7.68 15.98 3.81
N ARG A 31 8.45 16.77 4.56
CA ARG A 31 7.94 17.68 5.59
C ARG A 31 8.24 19.13 5.21
N GLN A 32 7.20 19.93 5.05
CA GLN A 32 7.33 21.37 4.82
C GLN A 32 6.34 22.16 5.68
N SER A 33 6.81 22.74 6.79
CA SER A 33 6.05 23.69 7.61
C SER A 33 4.58 23.29 7.87
N ASN A 34 4.38 22.16 8.56
CA ASN A 34 3.07 21.57 8.87
C ASN A 34 2.25 21.10 7.65
N HIS A 35 2.92 20.88 6.52
CA HIS A 35 2.32 20.35 5.30
C HIS A 35 3.19 19.25 4.70
N ILE A 36 2.54 18.29 4.04
CA ILE A 36 3.20 17.20 3.33
C ILE A 36 2.96 17.41 1.83
N PRO A 37 3.94 17.93 1.08
CA PRO A 37 3.77 18.22 -0.35
C PRO A 37 3.89 16.97 -1.24
N ARG A 38 4.51 15.90 -0.71
CA ARG A 38 4.80 14.69 -1.46
C ARG A 38 4.78 13.48 -0.55
N PHE A 39 4.16 12.40 -0.99
CA PHE A 39 4.20 11.12 -0.31
C PHE A 39 4.09 9.93 -1.27
N ILE A 40 4.49 8.77 -0.78
CA ILE A 40 4.30 7.47 -1.39
C ILE A 40 3.93 6.45 -0.31
N VAL A 41 2.95 5.60 -0.62
CA VAL A 41 2.56 4.43 0.17
C VAL A 41 2.61 3.22 -0.75
N GLN A 42 3.36 2.19 -0.37
CA GLN A 42 3.50 0.97 -1.17
C GLN A 42 3.16 -0.26 -0.35
N LEU A 43 2.48 -1.23 -0.96
CA LEU A 43 2.32 -2.58 -0.44
C LEU A 43 3.39 -3.47 -1.07
N HIS A 44 4.18 -4.14 -0.24
CA HIS A 44 5.17 -5.13 -0.65
C HIS A 44 4.68 -6.52 -0.30
N TYR A 45 4.89 -7.47 -1.20
CA TYR A 45 4.57 -8.89 -1.03
C TYR A 45 5.84 -9.73 -1.14
N GLN A 46 5.99 -10.68 -0.22
CA GLN A 46 7.13 -11.60 -0.19
C GLN A 46 6.95 -12.71 -1.24
N THR A 47 7.66 -12.61 -2.36
CA THR A 47 7.56 -13.55 -3.50
C THR A 47 8.54 -14.72 -3.43
N GLY A 48 9.53 -14.65 -2.53
CA GLY A 48 10.55 -15.67 -2.33
C GLY A 48 11.00 -15.77 -0.88
N VAL A 49 11.40 -16.97 -0.45
CA VAL A 49 11.85 -17.25 0.93
C VAL A 49 13.34 -17.57 1.03
N ASN A 50 14.00 -17.92 -0.09
CA ASN A 50 15.43 -18.23 -0.12
C ASN A 50 16.05 -17.98 -1.52
N PRO A 51 16.63 -16.78 -1.78
CA PRO A 51 16.69 -15.65 -0.85
C PRO A 51 15.29 -15.05 -0.60
N VAL A 52 15.13 -14.33 0.51
CA VAL A 52 13.91 -13.54 0.73
C VAL A 52 13.82 -12.47 -0.35
N GLN A 53 12.69 -12.42 -1.06
CA GLN A 53 12.43 -11.46 -2.14
C GLN A 53 11.12 -10.73 -1.86
N TRP A 54 11.13 -9.41 -2.05
CA TRP A 54 9.99 -8.54 -1.88
C TRP A 54 9.74 -7.78 -3.17
N GLU A 55 8.47 -7.69 -3.56
CA GLU A 55 8.02 -6.97 -4.74
C GLU A 55 6.97 -5.94 -4.31
N ALA A 56 7.08 -4.71 -4.79
CA ALA A 56 6.05 -3.70 -4.59
C ALA A 56 4.88 -3.99 -5.54
N ILE A 57 3.74 -4.42 -5.00
CA ILE A 57 2.59 -4.90 -5.78
C ILE A 57 1.48 -3.85 -5.93
N ALA A 58 1.42 -2.87 -5.04
CA ALA A 58 0.52 -1.73 -5.14
C ALA A 58 1.22 -0.45 -4.66
N ARG A 59 0.94 0.68 -5.31
CA ARG A 59 1.48 2.01 -4.94
C ARG A 59 0.39 3.07 -5.05
N ILE A 60 0.34 3.94 -4.05
CA ILE A 60 -0.40 5.21 -4.08
C ILE A 60 0.63 6.32 -3.84
N ASP A 61 0.67 7.32 -4.69
CA ASP A 61 1.58 8.45 -4.53
C ASP A 61 0.94 9.80 -4.84
N HIS A 62 1.57 10.84 -4.31
CA HIS A 62 1.19 12.22 -4.49
C HIS A 62 2.45 13.07 -4.54
N ASN A 63 2.49 14.04 -5.46
CA ASN A 63 3.54 15.02 -5.58
C ASN A 63 3.02 16.30 -6.23
N GLU A 64 2.69 17.32 -5.42
CA GLU A 64 2.22 18.62 -5.93
C GLU A 64 3.37 19.55 -6.36
N THR A 65 4.62 19.18 -6.09
CA THR A 65 5.79 20.05 -6.33
C THR A 65 6.49 19.82 -7.67
N ALA A 66 6.28 18.66 -8.28
CA ALA A 66 6.87 18.33 -9.57
C ALA A 66 5.88 18.60 -10.70
N ALA A 67 6.36 19.18 -11.81
CA ALA A 67 5.52 19.46 -12.98
C ALA A 67 4.91 18.21 -13.65
N LEU A 68 5.52 17.04 -13.42
CA LEU A 68 5.02 15.73 -13.85
C LEU A 68 4.66 14.85 -12.64
N GLY A 69 4.46 15.45 -11.47
CA GLY A 69 4.03 14.76 -10.27
C GLY A 69 2.53 14.48 -10.29
N HIS A 70 2.11 13.47 -9.53
CA HIS A 70 0.71 13.08 -9.40
C HIS A 70 0.00 13.96 -8.36
N ASP A 71 -1.03 14.70 -8.77
CA ASP A 71 -1.86 15.46 -7.84
C ASP A 71 -3.21 14.75 -7.62
N ILE A 72 -3.30 13.93 -6.56
CA ILE A 72 -4.51 13.20 -6.20
C ILE A 72 -5.73 14.10 -5.92
N TYR A 73 -5.54 15.41 -5.68
CA TYR A 73 -6.65 16.34 -5.48
C TYR A 73 -7.22 16.86 -6.81
N GLN A 74 -6.49 16.72 -7.92
CA GLN A 74 -6.94 17.04 -9.26
C GLN A 74 -7.29 15.77 -10.06
N GLU A 75 -6.51 14.71 -9.89
CA GLU A 75 -6.59 13.46 -10.65
C GLU A 75 -7.51 12.42 -10.00
N GLY A 76 -7.77 12.57 -8.69
CA GLY A 76 -8.35 11.53 -7.84
C GLY A 76 -7.32 10.51 -7.36
N LEU A 77 -7.69 9.73 -6.35
CA LEU A 77 -6.86 8.61 -5.89
C LEU A 77 -6.69 7.59 -7.00
N HIS A 78 -5.45 7.15 -7.17
CA HIS A 78 -5.10 6.07 -8.08
C HIS A 78 -4.09 5.14 -7.44
N ILE A 79 -4.11 3.89 -7.89
CA ILE A 79 -3.30 2.81 -7.36
C ILE A 79 -2.59 2.14 -8.53
N ASP A 80 -1.28 2.28 -8.62
CA ASP A 80 -0.49 1.52 -9.58
C ASP A 80 -0.34 0.10 -9.06
N THR A 81 -0.86 -0.86 -9.82
CA THR A 81 -0.93 -2.26 -9.42
C THR A 81 -0.06 -3.10 -10.34
N ALA A 82 0.94 -3.77 -9.78
CA ALA A 82 1.84 -4.64 -10.51
C ALA A 82 1.19 -5.99 -10.83
N ARG A 83 1.60 -6.61 -11.93
CA ARG A 83 1.22 -7.97 -12.32
C ARG A 83 2.48 -8.76 -12.65
N ARG A 84 2.64 -9.96 -12.07
CA ARG A 84 3.90 -10.73 -12.12
C ARG A 84 4.44 -10.98 -13.54
N SER A 85 3.57 -11.08 -14.54
CA SER A 85 3.95 -11.37 -15.92
C SER A 85 3.17 -10.53 -16.94
N GLN A 86 2.59 -9.41 -16.51
CA GLN A 86 1.84 -8.49 -17.36
C GLN A 86 2.26 -7.04 -17.03
N PRO A 87 2.05 -6.07 -17.92
CA PRO A 87 2.30 -4.66 -17.61
C PRO A 87 1.53 -4.22 -16.34
N PRO A 88 2.00 -3.24 -15.57
CA PRO A 88 1.19 -2.70 -14.48
C PRO A 88 -0.13 -2.10 -15.02
N VAL A 89 -1.11 -1.93 -14.13
CA VAL A 89 -2.36 -1.21 -14.43
C VAL A 89 -2.60 -0.14 -13.39
N LYS A 90 -3.32 0.92 -13.76
CA LYS A 90 -3.74 1.95 -12.83
C LYS A 90 -5.20 1.74 -12.44
N LEU A 91 -5.45 1.50 -11.14
CA LEU A 91 -6.79 1.43 -10.58
C LEU A 91 -7.23 2.82 -10.10
N ARG A 92 -8.47 3.21 -10.38
CA ARG A 92 -9.09 4.44 -9.87
C ARG A 92 -10.34 4.08 -9.07
N PRO A 93 -10.20 3.77 -7.76
CA PRO A 93 -11.35 3.54 -6.90
C PRO A 93 -12.14 4.84 -6.74
N SER A 94 -13.45 4.72 -6.61
CA SER A 94 -14.28 5.86 -6.18
C SER A 94 -13.95 6.18 -4.72
N HIS A 95 -13.93 7.45 -4.35
CA HIS A 95 -13.65 7.86 -2.99
C HIS A 95 -14.44 9.10 -2.59
N SER A 96 -14.65 9.30 -1.29
CA SER A 96 -15.16 10.55 -0.75
C SER A 96 -14.17 11.70 -1.01
N PRO A 97 -14.60 12.98 -0.97
CA PRO A 97 -13.67 14.10 -1.09
C PRO A 97 -12.49 13.98 -0.12
N LEU A 98 -11.27 14.18 -0.63
CA LEU A 98 -10.06 14.07 0.19
C LEU A 98 -9.91 15.30 1.10
N PRO A 99 -9.60 15.12 2.40
CA PRO A 99 -9.35 16.23 3.30
C PRO A 99 -8.03 16.93 2.94
N THR A 100 -7.89 18.21 3.31
CA THR A 100 -6.64 18.96 3.06
C THR A 100 -5.43 18.37 3.77
N SER A 101 -5.62 17.74 4.93
CA SER A 101 -4.56 17.06 5.69
C SER A 101 -4.10 15.80 4.95
N ARG A 102 -2.85 15.81 4.49
CA ARG A 102 -2.20 14.69 3.81
C ARG A 102 -1.84 13.57 4.79
N GLY A 103 -1.64 13.87 6.06
CA GLY A 103 -1.47 12.87 7.12
C GLY A 103 -2.66 11.93 7.21
N LYS A 104 -3.89 12.47 7.19
CA LYS A 104 -5.13 11.66 7.14
C LYS A 104 -5.20 10.81 5.88
N VAL A 105 -4.82 11.37 4.74
CA VAL A 105 -4.82 10.65 3.45
C VAL A 105 -3.80 9.51 3.45
N ILE A 106 -2.56 9.75 3.92
CA ILE A 106 -1.51 8.72 4.01
C ILE A 106 -1.95 7.59 4.93
N ARG A 107 -2.53 7.91 6.10
CA ARG A 107 -3.04 6.91 7.03
C ARG A 107 -4.16 6.08 6.39
N SER A 108 -5.14 6.72 5.75
CA SER A 108 -6.23 6.03 5.03
C SER A 108 -5.71 5.15 3.89
N CYS A 109 -4.74 5.62 3.10
CA CYS A 109 -4.09 4.83 2.04
C CYS A 109 -3.35 3.61 2.62
N THR A 110 -2.67 3.77 3.76
CA THR A 110 -1.95 2.69 4.45
C THR A 110 -2.92 1.62 4.94
N ASP A 111 -4.02 2.04 5.58
CA ASP A 111 -5.08 1.15 6.07
C ASP A 111 -5.78 0.44 4.91
N TYR A 112 -6.05 1.15 3.82
CA TYR A 112 -6.68 0.60 2.62
C TYR A 112 -5.81 -0.48 1.96
N LEU A 113 -4.50 -0.26 1.83
CA LEU A 113 -3.59 -1.27 1.26
C LEU A 113 -3.44 -2.49 2.17
N ASP A 114 -3.45 -2.33 3.50
CA ASP A 114 -3.43 -3.46 4.43
C ASP A 114 -4.73 -4.28 4.33
N ALA A 115 -5.88 -3.61 4.41
CA ALA A 115 -7.19 -4.24 4.39
C ALA A 115 -7.48 -4.98 3.07
N ASN A 116 -6.85 -4.57 1.97
CA ASN A 116 -7.03 -5.16 0.65
C ASN A 116 -5.81 -5.94 0.15
N ALA A 117 -4.87 -6.32 1.04
CA ALA A 117 -3.63 -6.99 0.65
C ALA A 117 -3.88 -8.27 -0.17
N ASP A 118 -4.87 -9.09 0.23
CA ASP A 118 -5.22 -10.33 -0.47
C ASP A 118 -5.65 -10.08 -1.93
N TYR A 119 -6.43 -9.02 -2.17
CA TYR A 119 -6.84 -8.63 -3.52
C TYR A 119 -5.62 -8.31 -4.40
N PHE A 120 -4.69 -7.50 -3.87
CA PHE A 120 -3.49 -7.13 -4.63
C PHE A 120 -2.56 -8.32 -4.88
N ILE A 121 -2.45 -9.25 -3.92
CA ILE A 121 -1.72 -10.51 -4.12
C ILE A 121 -2.38 -11.34 -5.23
N ASP A 122 -3.71 -11.47 -5.22
CA ASP A 122 -4.45 -12.23 -6.23
C ASP A 122 -4.30 -11.61 -7.63
N VAL A 123 -4.32 -10.28 -7.75
CA VAL A 123 -4.03 -9.59 -9.02
C VAL A 123 -2.58 -9.82 -9.45
N TYR A 124 -1.63 -9.67 -8.53
CA TYR A 124 -0.20 -9.83 -8.82
C TYR A 124 0.12 -11.25 -9.32
N GLU A 125 -0.41 -12.27 -8.65
CA GLU A 125 -0.24 -13.69 -9.01
C GLU A 125 -1.11 -14.11 -10.21
N GLY A 126 -1.96 -13.22 -10.74
CA GLY A 126 -2.82 -13.48 -11.89
C GLY A 126 -4.00 -14.41 -11.60
N ARG A 127 -4.43 -14.53 -10.33
CA ARG A 127 -5.60 -15.31 -9.90
C ARG A 127 -6.90 -14.60 -10.23
N ILE A 128 -6.89 -13.26 -10.24
CA ILE A 128 -8.03 -12.42 -10.63
C ILE A 128 -7.59 -11.33 -11.60
N THR A 129 -8.54 -10.82 -12.40
CA THR A 129 -8.33 -9.64 -13.25
C THR A 129 -8.59 -8.37 -12.43
N PRO A 130 -7.73 -7.34 -12.51
CA PRO A 130 -7.96 -6.06 -11.84
C PRO A 130 -9.29 -5.42 -12.27
N GLY A 131 -10.00 -4.80 -11.31
CA GLY A 131 -11.17 -3.94 -11.53
C GLY A 131 -12.32 -4.57 -12.33
N SER A 132 -12.87 -5.70 -11.88
CA SER A 132 -13.84 -6.50 -12.65
C SER A 132 -15.24 -6.57 -12.02
N PRO A 133 -16.33 -6.70 -12.84
CA PRO A 133 -16.33 -7.47 -14.11
C PRO A 133 -17.18 -6.93 -15.30
N PRO A 134 -17.10 -7.51 -16.52
CA PRO A 134 -18.30 -7.75 -17.32
C PRO A 134 -18.91 -9.12 -16.92
N ARG A 135 -20.11 -9.11 -16.32
CA ARG A 135 -20.90 -10.34 -16.11
C ARG A 135 -21.58 -10.76 -17.42
N TRP A 136 -21.36 -12.00 -17.84
CA TRP A 136 -22.31 -12.77 -18.67
C TRP A 136 -22.65 -14.09 -17.93
N PRO A 137 -23.85 -14.67 -18.14
CA PRO A 137 -24.42 -15.62 -17.20
C PRO A 137 -24.25 -17.07 -17.64
N ASP A 138 -23.22 -17.79 -17.17
CA ASP A 138 -23.21 -19.26 -17.22
C ASP A 138 -21.98 -19.91 -16.54
N GLY A 139 -22.22 -20.46 -15.34
CA GLY A 139 -21.92 -21.88 -15.06
C GLY A 139 -20.52 -22.30 -14.59
N GLY A 140 -20.36 -22.45 -13.26
CA GLY A 140 -19.49 -23.46 -12.58
C GLY A 140 -17.97 -23.28 -12.72
N SER A 141 -17.13 -23.40 -11.68
CA SER A 141 -17.08 -24.49 -10.70
C SER A 141 -16.18 -24.11 -9.50
N THR A 142 -16.35 -24.87 -8.42
CA THR A 142 -15.69 -24.92 -7.09
C THR A 142 -14.15 -24.82 -7.00
N PRO A 143 -13.60 -24.57 -5.78
CA PRO A 143 -12.25 -24.02 -5.56
C PRO A 143 -11.16 -25.09 -5.40
N PRO A 144 -9.85 -24.73 -5.47
CA PRO A 144 -8.80 -25.54 -4.89
C PRO A 144 -8.27 -24.91 -3.59
N THR A 145 -8.64 -25.57 -2.49
CA THR A 145 -7.76 -26.12 -1.43
C THR A 145 -6.63 -25.25 -0.86
N PHE A 146 -6.81 -24.85 0.41
CA PHE A 146 -5.73 -24.51 1.35
C PHE A 146 -4.74 -25.67 1.51
N ILE A 147 -3.44 -25.39 1.46
CA ILE A 147 -2.40 -26.22 2.06
C ILE A 147 -1.55 -25.34 2.98
N HIS A 148 -1.74 -25.52 4.29
CA HIS A 148 -0.75 -25.20 5.30
C HIS A 148 0.04 -26.48 5.61
N SER A 149 1.37 -26.43 5.47
CA SER A 149 2.34 -27.10 6.36
C SER A 149 3.75 -26.89 5.83
N TRP A 150 4.63 -26.21 6.58
CA TRP A 150 5.63 -26.92 7.38
C TRP A 150 6.55 -25.97 8.15
N ASP A 151 7.07 -26.57 9.21
CA ASP A 151 7.79 -26.02 10.34
C ASP A 151 9.28 -26.41 10.24
N LEU A 152 10.12 -25.65 10.94
CA LEU A 152 11.46 -25.96 11.48
C LEU A 152 12.76 -25.78 10.63
N THR A 153 13.50 -24.75 11.06
CA THR A 153 14.89 -24.72 11.60
C THR A 153 16.16 -24.63 10.73
N GLU A 154 17.04 -23.76 11.26
CA GLU A 154 18.51 -23.65 11.23
C GLU A 154 19.26 -22.72 10.23
N ARG A 155 19.65 -21.56 10.80
CA ARG A 155 21.02 -21.00 10.99
C ARG A 155 21.74 -20.19 9.89
N MET A 156 21.79 -18.89 10.21
CA MET A 156 22.97 -18.00 10.37
C MET A 156 23.76 -17.52 9.14
N SER A 157 23.61 -16.23 8.86
CA SER A 157 24.71 -15.25 8.85
C SER A 157 24.13 -13.85 9.07
N GLN A 158 24.63 -13.15 10.09
CA GLN A 158 24.10 -11.87 10.56
C GLN A 158 24.79 -10.70 9.85
N GLU A 159 23.99 -9.92 9.13
CA GLU A 159 24.18 -8.47 8.98
C GLU A 159 23.20 -7.79 9.95
N PRO A 160 23.51 -6.59 10.50
CA PRO A 160 22.74 -5.99 11.57
C PRO A 160 21.26 -5.83 11.18
N PRO A 161 20.32 -5.97 12.14
CA PRO A 161 18.90 -5.91 11.84
C PRO A 161 18.57 -4.55 11.22
N ALA A 162 17.88 -4.59 10.07
CA ALA A 162 17.04 -3.47 9.67
C ALA A 162 16.10 -3.17 10.86
N GLU A 163 15.91 -1.89 11.19
CA GLU A 163 14.98 -1.47 12.24
C GLU A 163 13.66 -2.24 12.09
N ASP A 164 13.09 -2.69 13.22
CA ASP A 164 11.82 -3.40 13.21
C ASP A 164 10.75 -2.51 12.53
N PRO A 165 9.82 -3.10 11.74
CA PRO A 165 8.76 -2.32 11.10
C PRO A 165 7.98 -1.52 12.13
N LEU A 166 7.71 -0.26 11.82
CA LEU A 166 6.85 0.57 12.66
C LEU A 166 5.45 -0.04 12.71
N SER A 167 4.83 0.08 13.87
CA SER A 167 3.39 -0.07 14.00
C SER A 167 2.65 1.04 13.28
N THR A 168 1.39 0.77 13.00
CA THR A 168 0.46 1.73 12.41
C THR A 168 0.23 2.95 13.32
N ASP A 169 0.37 2.80 14.64
CA ASP A 169 0.25 3.89 15.62
C ASP A 169 1.49 4.79 15.62
N GLU A 170 2.70 4.22 15.57
CA GLU A 170 3.94 4.99 15.43
C GLU A 170 3.98 5.76 14.11
N LEU A 171 3.46 5.19 13.02
CA LEU A 171 3.28 5.94 11.77
C LEU A 171 2.35 7.15 11.99
N THR A 172 1.24 6.96 12.68
CA THR A 172 0.28 8.04 12.96
C THR A 172 0.90 9.16 13.79
N GLU A 173 1.76 8.84 14.76
CA GLU A 173 2.50 9.85 15.53
C GLU A 173 3.40 10.69 14.62
N LEU A 174 4.12 10.06 13.67
CA LEU A 174 4.97 10.77 12.71
C LEU A 174 4.17 11.68 11.77
N LEU A 175 2.99 11.25 11.34
CA LEU A 175 2.09 12.04 10.49
C LEU A 175 1.50 13.23 11.26
N ALA A 176 1.12 13.01 12.51
CA ALA A 176 0.60 14.06 13.39
C ALA A 176 1.64 15.14 13.66
N GLU A 177 2.88 14.75 13.96
CA GLU A 177 4.00 15.68 14.12
C GLU A 177 4.27 16.46 12.81
N ALA A 178 4.25 15.78 11.65
CA ALA A 178 4.50 16.39 10.35
C ALA A 178 3.52 17.51 9.99
N GLU A 179 2.27 17.41 10.46
CA GLU A 179 1.20 18.38 10.20
C GLU A 179 0.89 19.30 11.40
N GLY A 180 1.61 19.14 12.52
CA GLY A 180 1.35 19.91 13.74
C GLY A 180 -0.05 19.64 14.33
N THR A 181 -0.51 18.39 14.29
CA THR A 181 -1.82 17.95 14.83
C THR A 181 -1.64 16.79 15.83
N THR A 182 -2.74 16.13 16.24
CA THR A 182 -2.69 14.99 17.17
C THR A 182 -2.88 13.65 16.44
N PRO A 183 -2.32 12.55 16.95
CA PRO A 183 -2.53 11.20 16.42
C PRO A 183 -4.02 10.84 16.23
N GLU A 184 -4.87 11.19 17.20
CA GLU A 184 -6.30 10.89 17.18
C GLU A 184 -7.04 11.69 16.09
N ALA A 185 -6.56 12.90 15.78
CA ALA A 185 -7.11 13.69 14.69
C ALA A 185 -6.77 13.08 13.33
N ILE A 186 -5.56 12.52 13.17
CA ILE A 186 -5.16 11.77 11.98
C ILE A 186 -5.98 10.49 11.85
N GLU A 187 -6.04 9.68 12.89
CA GLU A 187 -6.76 8.39 12.89
C GLU A 187 -8.24 8.57 12.55
N ARG A 188 -8.96 9.43 13.30
CA ARG A 188 -10.37 9.70 13.04
C ARG A 188 -10.59 10.25 11.63
N GLY A 189 -9.75 11.19 11.21
CA GLY A 189 -9.88 11.80 9.89
C GLY A 189 -9.57 10.83 8.75
N ALA A 190 -8.71 9.84 8.97
CA ALA A 190 -8.44 8.77 8.00
C ALA A 190 -9.62 7.80 7.88
N ALA A 191 -10.27 7.46 9.00
CA ALA A 191 -11.44 6.59 9.04
C ALA A 191 -12.70 7.20 8.38
N GLU A 192 -12.76 8.53 8.28
CA GLU A 192 -13.82 9.26 7.57
C GLU A 192 -13.65 9.25 6.03
N ILE A 193 -12.47 8.88 5.53
CA ILE A 193 -12.22 8.78 4.08
C ILE A 193 -12.75 7.43 3.61
N GLU A 194 -13.81 7.47 2.81
CA GLU A 194 -14.36 6.28 2.18
C GLU A 194 -13.65 6.06 0.84
N ILE A 195 -13.02 4.89 0.67
CA ILE A 195 -12.43 4.45 -0.59
C ILE A 195 -13.13 3.14 -0.96
N ALA A 196 -13.75 3.11 -2.14
CA ALA A 196 -14.44 1.92 -2.64
C ALA A 196 -13.46 0.76 -2.82
N PRO A 197 -13.91 -0.50 -2.69
CA PRO A 197 -13.05 -1.66 -2.85
C PRO A 197 -12.31 -1.67 -4.20
N PRO A 198 -11.09 -2.21 -4.27
CA PRO A 198 -10.29 -2.16 -5.49
C PRO A 198 -10.88 -3.03 -6.61
N SER A 199 -11.75 -3.99 -6.28
CA SER A 199 -12.53 -4.77 -7.24
C SER A 199 -13.54 -3.92 -8.02
N GLU A 200 -13.99 -2.80 -7.46
CA GLU A 200 -14.95 -1.87 -8.08
C GLU A 200 -14.25 -0.69 -8.76
N ALA A 201 -12.92 -0.64 -8.71
CA ALA A 201 -12.14 0.44 -9.31
C ALA A 201 -12.18 0.39 -10.84
N ASN A 202 -12.20 1.56 -11.47
CA ASN A 202 -11.99 1.65 -12.91
C ASN A 202 -10.53 1.30 -13.23
N VAL A 203 -10.33 0.47 -14.26
CA VAL A 203 -8.99 0.12 -14.76
C VAL A 203 -8.62 1.06 -15.89
N VAL A 204 -7.44 1.68 -15.79
CA VAL A 204 -6.83 2.46 -16.86
C VAL A 204 -5.53 1.76 -17.25
N ASP A 205 -5.44 1.37 -18.52
CA ASP A 205 -4.19 0.90 -19.11
C ASP A 205 -3.26 2.11 -19.32
N GLU A 206 -1.99 1.97 -18.94
CA GLU A 206 -0.95 2.99 -19.19
C GLU A 206 -0.44 2.99 -20.64
#